data_AF-A0A354UCD7-F1
#
_entry.id   AF-A0A354UCD7-F1
#
_cell.length_a   1.000
_cell.length_b   1.000
_cell.length_c   1.000
_cell.angle_alpha   90.00
_cell.angle_beta   90.00
_cell.angle_gamma   90.00
#
_symmetry.space_group_name_H-M   'P 1'
#
loop_
_entity.id
_entity.type
_entity.pdbx_description
1 polymer ?
#
loop_
_entity_poly.entity_id
_entity_poly.type
_entity_poly.pdbx_seq_one_letter_code
_entity_poly.pdbx_strand_id
1 'polypeptide(L)'
;MNTISLDERITAESETIDDEHKNDYMTVDGLIAKMKLTAVKYGTLCTYVAGFTYLEATRFLKVNRTTIWCRRISLQRKIYTCDKQPLI
;
A
#
# COMPACT_ATOMS: atom_id res chain seq x y z
N MET A 1 50.15 -6.47 -0.82
CA MET A 1 48.78 -6.28 -0.29
C MET A 1 48.31 -4.92 -0.78
N ASN A 2 47.42 -4.90 -1.76
CA ASN A 2 46.99 -3.66 -2.42
C ASN A 2 45.98 -2.93 -1.52
N THR A 3 46.31 -1.69 -1.17
CA THR A 3 45.41 -0.74 -0.51
C THR A 3 44.43 -0.22 -1.55
N ILE A 4 43.19 -0.68 -1.48
CA ILE A 4 42.10 -0.18 -2.31
C ILE A 4 41.64 1.12 -1.65
N SER A 5 42.01 2.25 -2.24
CA SER A 5 41.55 3.58 -1.83
C SER A 5 40.13 3.78 -2.33
N LEU A 6 39.15 3.75 -1.43
CA LEU A 6 37.75 4.03 -1.74
C LEU A 6 37.53 5.55 -1.73
N ASP A 7 38.02 6.24 -2.76
CA ASP A 7 37.59 7.61 -3.06
C ASP A 7 36.34 7.54 -3.94
N GLU A 8 35.22 7.17 -3.33
CA GLU A 8 33.91 7.29 -3.95
C GLU A 8 33.26 8.53 -3.34
N ARG A 9 33.56 9.69 -3.94
CA ARG A 9 32.78 10.91 -3.74
C ARG A 9 31.34 10.55 -4.11
N ILE A 10 30.50 10.36 -3.10
CA ILE A 10 29.05 10.37 -3.23
C ILE A 10 28.70 11.81 -3.63
N THR A 11 28.91 12.14 -4.90
CA THR A 11 28.08 13.12 -5.58
C THR A 11 26.73 12.43 -5.74
N ALA A 12 25.98 12.36 -4.63
CA ALA A 12 24.54 12.40 -4.76
C ALA A 12 24.30 13.75 -5.43
N GLU A 13 24.21 13.74 -6.76
CA GLU A 13 23.25 14.62 -7.41
C GLU A 13 22.00 14.45 -6.54
N SER A 14 21.71 15.49 -5.78
CA SER A 14 20.38 15.68 -5.24
C SER A 14 19.54 15.77 -6.50
N GLU A 15 19.16 14.60 -7.04
CA GLU A 15 17.97 14.45 -7.86
C GLU A 15 16.94 15.15 -7.02
N THR A 16 16.72 16.41 -7.39
CA THR A 16 15.56 17.17 -7.00
C THR A 16 14.44 16.18 -7.21
N ILE A 17 13.85 15.73 -6.11
CA ILE A 17 12.61 14.96 -6.12
C ILE A 17 11.65 15.95 -6.75
N ASP A 18 11.63 15.91 -8.07
CA ASP A 18 10.86 16.76 -8.94
C ASP A 18 9.43 16.60 -8.44
N ASP A 19 8.71 17.71 -8.41
CA ASP A 19 7.35 17.85 -7.88
C ASP A 19 6.30 17.05 -8.71
N GLU A 20 6.73 15.93 -9.31
CA GLU A 20 6.04 15.04 -10.23
C GLU A 20 5.89 13.60 -9.69
N HIS A 21 6.02 13.39 -8.37
CA HIS A 21 5.38 12.26 -7.68
C HIS A 21 4.15 12.73 -6.91
N LYS A 22 3.26 13.45 -7.61
CA LYS A 22 1.90 13.71 -7.15
C LYS A 22 1.11 12.40 -7.25
N ASN A 23 1.45 11.44 -6.40
CA ASN A 23 0.68 10.21 -6.25
C ASN A 23 -0.72 10.65 -5.82
N ASP A 24 -1.72 10.33 -6.64
CA ASP A 24 -3.11 10.73 -6.45
C ASP A 24 -3.75 9.89 -5.33
N TYR A 25 -3.16 9.96 -4.13
CA TYR A 25 -3.69 9.38 -2.91
C TYR A 25 -5.09 9.92 -2.60
N MET A 26 -5.46 11.10 -3.14
CA MET A 26 -6.82 11.62 -3.06
C MET A 26 -7.83 10.72 -3.77
N THR A 27 -7.50 10.20 -4.96
CA THR A 27 -8.36 9.24 -5.67
C THR A 27 -8.50 7.93 -4.88
N VAL A 28 -7.40 7.45 -4.27
CA VAL A 28 -7.41 6.25 -3.43
C VAL A 28 -8.27 6.47 -2.17
N ASP A 29 -8.10 7.59 -1.48
CA ASP A 29 -8.87 7.94 -0.28
C ASP A 29 -10.35 8.14 -0.59
N GLY A 30 -10.66 8.76 -1.72
CA GLY A 30 -12.03 8.90 -2.22
C GLY A 30 -12.69 7.55 -2.50
N LEU A 31 -11.95 6.61 -3.08
CA LEU A 31 -12.42 5.23 -3.30
C LEU A 31 -12.65 4.50 -1.97
N ILE A 32 -11.71 4.61 -1.02
CA ILE A 32 -11.84 3.99 0.31
C ILE A 32 -13.05 4.55 1.08
N ALA A 33 -13.30 5.86 0.99
CA ALA A 33 -14.48 6.48 1.58
C ALA A 33 -15.79 5.92 0.99
N LYS A 34 -15.85 5.72 -0.34
CA LYS A 34 -17.01 5.11 -1.02
C LYS A 34 -17.26 3.65 -0.59
N MET A 35 -16.21 2.91 -0.24
CA MET A 35 -16.34 1.50 0.13
C MET A 35 -17.09 1.25 1.44
N LYS A 36 -17.24 2.24 2.33
CA LYS A 36 -17.88 2.07 3.66
C LYS A 36 -17.32 0.83 4.39
N LEU A 37 -16.01 0.82 4.62
CA LEU A 37 -15.32 -0.29 5.28
C LEU A 37 -15.60 -0.29 6.78
N THR A 38 -15.68 -1.48 7.37
CA THR A 38 -15.62 -1.61 8.84
C THR A 38 -14.19 -1.33 9.31
N ALA A 39 -14.01 -0.85 10.54
CA ALA A 39 -12.68 -0.52 11.10
C ALA A 39 -11.67 -1.68 10.93
N VAL A 40 -12.13 -2.92 11.08
CA VAL A 40 -11.33 -4.13 10.89
C VAL A 40 -10.88 -4.33 9.44
N LYS A 41 -11.76 -4.09 8.48
CA LYS A 41 -11.45 -4.21 7.05
C LYS A 41 -10.54 -3.07 6.60
N TYR A 42 -10.78 -1.86 7.11
CA TYR A 42 -9.92 -0.69 6.89
C TYR A 42 -8.51 -0.95 7.41
N GLY A 43 -8.34 -1.38 8.67
CA GLY A 43 -7.01 -1.70 9.21
C GLY A 43 -6.29 -2.82 8.43
N THR A 44 -7.04 -3.80 7.92
CA THR A 44 -6.48 -4.83 7.03
C THR A 44 -6.02 -4.25 5.70
N LEU A 45 -6.77 -3.32 5.11
CA LEU A 45 -6.37 -2.61 3.90
C LEU A 45 -5.13 -1.75 4.14
N CYS A 46 -5.09 -0.97 5.23
CA CYS A 46 -3.93 -0.16 5.60
C CYS A 46 -2.66 -1.00 5.76
N THR A 47 -2.78 -2.21 6.32
CA THR A 47 -1.65 -3.13 6.44
C THR A 47 -1.09 -3.48 5.04
N TYR A 48 -1.95 -3.72 4.05
CA TYR A 48 -1.50 -3.95 2.68
C TYR A 48 -0.95 -2.70 1.99
N VAL A 49 -1.56 -1.53 2.20
CA VAL A 49 -1.07 -0.25 1.66
C VAL A 49 0.31 0.10 2.24
N ALA A 50 0.58 -0.27 3.49
CA ALA A 50 1.89 -0.14 4.12
C ALA A 50 2.92 -1.19 3.63
N GLY A 51 2.58 -2.01 2.63
CA GLY A 51 3.51 -2.94 1.99
C GLY A 51 3.64 -4.31 2.66
N PHE A 52 2.84 -4.62 3.67
CA PHE A 52 2.92 -5.92 4.34
C PHE A 52 2.44 -7.05 3.41
N THR A 53 3.19 -8.14 3.39
CA THR A 53 2.76 -9.36 2.72
C THR A 53 1.62 -10.04 3.47
N TYR A 54 0.93 -10.98 2.81
CA TYR A 54 -0.15 -11.77 3.43
C TYR A 54 0.26 -12.45 4.76
N LEU A 55 1.49 -12.98 4.83
CA LEU A 55 1.99 -13.66 6.02
C LEU A 55 2.32 -12.66 7.14
N GLU A 56 2.89 -11.52 6.79
CA GLU A 56 3.22 -10.47 7.75
C GLU A 56 1.97 -9.80 8.28
N ALA A 57 0.97 -9.53 7.43
CA ALA A 57 -0.33 -9.00 7.86
C ALA A 57 -1.04 -9.93 8.85
N THR A 58 -0.93 -11.25 8.66
CA THR A 58 -1.46 -12.26 9.58
C THR A 58 -0.81 -12.14 10.96
N ARG A 59 0.53 -12.01 11.00
CA ARG A 59 1.31 -11.88 12.25
C ARG A 59 1.06 -10.54 12.92
N PHE A 60 1.05 -9.46 12.14
CA PHE A 60 0.87 -8.09 12.60
C PHE A 60 -0.53 -7.89 13.24
N LEU A 61 -1.57 -8.33 12.54
CA LEU A 61 -2.95 -8.23 13.04
C LEU A 61 -3.32 -9.32 14.05
N LYS A 62 -2.42 -10.29 14.31
CA LYS A 62 -2.63 -11.43 15.22
C LYS A 62 -3.96 -12.17 14.98
N VAL A 63 -4.28 -12.41 13.72
CA VAL A 63 -5.50 -13.14 13.32
C VAL A 63 -5.14 -14.36 12.49
N ASN A 64 -6.09 -15.28 12.31
CA ASN A 64 -5.88 -16.47 11.49
C ASN A 64 -5.66 -16.11 10.02
N ARG A 65 -4.85 -16.92 9.32
CA ARG A 65 -4.61 -16.81 7.87
C ARG A 65 -5.92 -16.79 7.09
N THR A 66 -6.82 -17.71 7.42
CA THR A 66 -8.17 -17.79 6.82
C THR A 66 -8.98 -16.51 7.02
N THR A 67 -8.86 -15.85 8.19
CA THR A 67 -9.49 -14.56 8.45
C THR A 67 -8.93 -13.46 7.55
N ILE A 68 -7.60 -13.37 7.38
CA ILE A 68 -6.99 -12.41 6.44
C ILE A 68 -7.46 -12.67 5.01
N TRP A 69 -7.48 -13.94 4.59
CA TRP A 69 -7.95 -14.32 3.26
C TRP A 69 -9.40 -13.86 3.02
N CYS A 70 -10.32 -14.17 3.94
CA CYS A 70 -11.72 -13.73 3.84
C CYS A 70 -11.85 -12.20 3.76
N ARG A 71 -11.06 -11.47 4.56
CA ARG A 71 -11.05 -9.99 4.54
C ARG A 71 -10.54 -9.46 3.21
N ARG A 72 -9.46 -10.02 2.66
CA ARG A 72 -8.92 -9.67 1.35
C ARG A 72 -9.93 -9.91 0.23
N ILE A 73 -10.59 -11.07 0.20
CA ILE A 73 -11.64 -11.37 -0.77
C ILE A 73 -12.80 -10.36 -0.66
N SER A 74 -13.22 -10.03 0.57
CA SER A 74 -14.26 -9.01 0.76
C SER A 74 -13.83 -7.62 0.32
N LEU A 75 -12.56 -7.24 0.49
CA LEU A 75 -12.00 -5.97 0.03
C LEU A 75 -11.95 -5.90 -1.49
N GLN A 76 -11.46 -6.96 -2.15
CA GLN A 76 -11.42 -7.05 -3.61
C GLN A 76 -12.81 -6.92 -4.24
N ARG A 77 -13.82 -7.58 -3.66
CA ARG A 77 -15.21 -7.41 -4.11
C ARG A 77 -15.68 -5.96 -3.99
N LYS A 78 -15.34 -5.28 -2.88
CA LYS A 78 -15.71 -3.87 -2.67
C LYS A 78 -15.01 -2.94 -3.68
N ILE A 79 -13.74 -3.15 -3.95
CA ILE A 79 -12.99 -2.43 -5.01
C ILE A 79 -13.71 -2.58 -6.34
N TYR A 80 -13.96 -3.82 -6.75
CA TYR A 80 -14.64 -4.09 -8.01
C TYR A 80 -16.04 -3.45 -8.09
N THR A 81 -16.81 -3.46 -6.99
CA THR A 81 -18.14 -2.81 -6.98
C THR A 81 -18.09 -1.29 -6.98
N CYS A 82 -17.06 -0.68 -6.38
CA CYS A 82 -16.95 0.78 -6.28
C CYS A 82 -16.28 1.41 -7.51
N ASP A 83 -15.40 0.68 -8.20
CA ASP A 83 -14.73 1.11 -9.43
C ASP A 83 -15.66 1.05 -10.65
N LYS A 84 -16.69 0.19 -10.60
CA LYS A 84 -17.76 0.06 -11.62
C LYS A 84 -18.85 1.15 -11.52
N GLN A 85 -18.58 2.35 -10.99
CA GLN A 85 -19.52 3.46 -11.17
C GLN A 85 -19.46 3.90 -12.65
N PRO A 86 -20.61 4.07 -13.33
CA PRO A 86 -20.60 4.39 -14.75
C PRO A 86 -20.00 5.78 -14.94
N LEU A 87 -19.17 5.94 -15.97
CA LEU A 87 -19.02 7.23 -16.64
C LEU A 87 -20.44 7.68 -17.00
N ILE A 88 -20.97 8.66 -16.27
CA ILE A 88 -22.05 9.52 -16.75
C ILE A 88 -21.38 10.69 -17.43
#